data_AF-A0A5S4YC01-F1
#
_entry.id   AF-A0A5S4YC01-F1
#
_cell.length_a   1.000
_cell.length_b   1.000
_cell.length_c   1.000
_cell.angle_alpha   90.00
_cell.angle_beta   90.00
_cell.angle_gamma   90.00
#
_symmetry.space_group_name_H-M   'P 1'
#
loop_
_entity.id
_entity.type
_entity.pdbx_description
1 polymer ?
#
loop_
_entity_poly.entity_id
_entity_poly.type
_entity_poly.pdbx_seq_one_letter_code
_entity_poly.pdbx_strand_id
1 'polypeptide(L)'
;MKKPTALSIEEKRVIKSLISEGMRNQDILTLINYEREATINFGRITGIKKDPAVAPASTEETAYFKRKKRSFDPITGLNFYEDERLIRAREAMVLAVTIFNGASYKFKTEVFAVLANIAWTYLLHEYYHRADIPPNNTDGSTFALSYMLSRADCPLSKGIRKNLTSLKTIRDVVEHKMLGRSDATWLPLFQACCLNFDKTIVAWFGPRLSLQHELSVALQFGKLDLEQLAQATAYDVPPNITALDAALKKDMSEEELGDLEYQFRVVYTFDSASKGKAHIQFLSPDSAEGKTIQNVLQKFKIADELYRYKPADVVKIVRDATSKPFSMADHTRAWQKHKARPLKGSKAPEKTNRGYCIYHAAHKDYTYNDEWIALLVGALGGDIGVDAPPQPD
;
A
#
# COMPACT_ATOMS: atom_id res chain seq x y z
N MET A 1 -31.76 0.71 -13.33
CA MET A 1 -32.80 1.47 -12.58
C MET A 1 -33.25 2.65 -13.41
N LYS A 2 -34.57 2.91 -13.53
CA LYS A 2 -35.07 4.14 -14.17
C LYS A 2 -34.68 5.32 -13.27
N LYS A 3 -33.87 6.25 -13.78
CA LYS A 3 -33.49 7.47 -13.03
C LYS A 3 -34.75 8.29 -12.73
N PRO A 4 -34.97 8.75 -11.49
CA PRO A 4 -36.22 9.40 -11.11
C PRO A 4 -36.35 10.76 -11.83
N THR A 5 -37.17 10.79 -12.87
CA THR A 5 -37.60 12.01 -13.57
C THR A 5 -38.74 12.73 -12.84
N ALA A 6 -39.19 12.18 -11.71
CA ALA A 6 -40.22 12.75 -10.86
C ALA A 6 -39.63 13.72 -9.82
N LEU A 7 -40.45 14.70 -9.43
CA LEU A 7 -40.17 15.57 -8.29
C LEU A 7 -40.43 14.82 -6.98
N SER A 8 -39.51 14.92 -6.02
CA SER A 8 -39.71 14.44 -4.66
C SER A 8 -40.77 15.28 -3.94
N ILE A 9 -41.31 14.77 -2.82
CA ILE A 9 -42.29 15.51 -2.01
C ILE A 9 -41.67 16.82 -1.51
N GLU A 10 -40.42 16.78 -1.02
CA GLU A 10 -39.67 17.95 -0.58
C GLU A 10 -39.53 18.98 -1.72
N GLU A 11 -39.10 18.55 -2.91
CA GLU A 11 -38.92 19.44 -4.05
C GLU A 11 -40.23 20.14 -4.44
N LYS A 12 -41.37 19.42 -4.44
CA LYS A 12 -42.68 20.01 -4.72
C LYS A 12 -43.04 21.11 -3.71
N ARG A 13 -42.85 20.84 -2.42
CA ARG A 13 -43.14 21.81 -1.34
C ARG A 13 -42.24 23.04 -1.45
N VAL A 14 -40.95 22.84 -1.71
CA VAL A 14 -39.97 23.92 -1.89
C VAL A 14 -40.29 24.76 -3.13
N ILE A 15 -40.59 24.13 -4.28
CA ILE A 15 -41.02 24.85 -5.50
C ILE A 15 -42.20 25.77 -5.19
N LYS A 16 -43.20 25.28 -4.45
CA LYS A 16 -44.39 26.08 -4.12
C LYS A 16 -44.06 27.26 -3.20
N SER A 17 -43.15 27.07 -2.24
CA SER A 17 -42.63 28.15 -1.39
C SER A 17 -41.88 29.21 -2.21
N LEU A 18 -40.95 28.78 -3.09
CA LEU A 18 -40.16 29.69 -3.94
C LEU A 18 -41.03 30.52 -4.90
N ILE A 19 -42.12 29.93 -5.41
CA ILE A 19 -43.10 30.66 -6.22
C ILE A 19 -43.80 31.74 -5.38
N SER A 20 -44.17 31.43 -4.13
CA SER A 20 -44.78 32.42 -3.23
C SER A 20 -43.81 33.52 -2.79
N GLU A 21 -42.50 33.23 -2.73
CA GLU A 21 -41.43 34.22 -2.52
C GLU A 21 -41.17 35.10 -3.76
N GLY A 22 -41.84 34.86 -4.89
CA GLY A 22 -41.69 35.65 -6.12
C GLY A 22 -40.46 35.29 -6.97
N MET A 23 -39.82 34.14 -6.72
CA MET A 23 -38.69 33.69 -7.53
C MET A 23 -39.12 33.34 -8.96
N ARG A 24 -38.31 33.69 -9.96
CA ARG A 24 -38.63 33.40 -11.36
C ARG A 24 -38.59 31.89 -11.57
N ASN A 25 -39.54 31.36 -12.34
CA ASN A 25 -39.60 29.93 -12.64
C ASN A 25 -38.30 29.38 -13.25
N GLN A 26 -37.56 30.18 -14.03
CA GLN A 26 -36.27 29.78 -14.60
C GLN A 26 -35.21 29.56 -13.51
N ASP A 27 -35.17 30.43 -12.49
CA ASP A 27 -34.23 30.30 -11.37
C ASP A 27 -34.58 29.08 -10.51
N ILE A 28 -35.87 28.84 -10.28
CA ILE A 28 -36.38 27.64 -9.59
C ILE A 28 -35.98 26.39 -10.37
N LEU A 29 -36.17 26.37 -11.70
CA LEU A 29 -35.81 25.24 -12.54
C LEU A 29 -34.30 24.95 -12.46
N THR A 30 -33.45 25.98 -12.52
CA THR A 30 -32.00 25.85 -12.37
C THR A 30 -31.64 25.27 -11.00
N LEU A 31 -32.21 25.82 -9.92
CA LEU A 31 -31.95 25.35 -8.54
C LEU A 31 -32.35 23.88 -8.36
N ILE A 32 -33.53 23.48 -8.86
CA ILE A 32 -34.01 22.10 -8.74
C ILE A 32 -33.18 21.16 -9.60
N ASN A 33 -32.81 21.56 -10.82
CA ASN A 33 -32.01 20.74 -11.71
C ASN A 33 -30.54 20.61 -11.31
N TYR A 34 -30.04 21.53 -10.48
CA TYR A 34 -28.68 21.41 -9.94
C TYR A 34 -28.55 20.07 -9.20
N GLU A 35 -27.45 19.34 -9.47
CA GLU A 35 -27.12 18.00 -8.93
C GLU A 35 -28.05 16.84 -9.38
N ARG A 36 -29.11 17.09 -10.16
CA ARG A 36 -29.95 16.00 -10.67
C ARG A 36 -29.25 15.23 -11.78
N GLU A 37 -29.19 13.91 -11.64
CA GLU A 37 -28.78 13.03 -12.75
C GLU A 37 -29.74 13.11 -13.95
N ALA A 38 -31.03 13.34 -13.69
CA ALA A 38 -32.07 13.51 -14.70
C ALA A 38 -32.79 14.83 -14.46
N THR A 39 -32.54 15.79 -15.35
CA THR A 39 -33.17 17.11 -15.31
C THR A 39 -34.67 17.00 -15.55
N ILE A 40 -35.44 17.82 -14.84
CA ILE A 40 -36.86 18.04 -15.10
C ILE A 40 -37.05 19.20 -16.08
N ASN A 41 -38.21 19.21 -16.73
CA ASN A 41 -38.61 20.31 -17.60
C ASN A 41 -39.46 21.34 -16.86
N PHE A 42 -39.60 22.50 -17.49
CA PHE A 42 -40.41 23.61 -16.98
C PHE A 42 -41.87 23.23 -16.69
N GLY A 43 -42.44 22.32 -17.48
CA GLY A 43 -43.82 21.83 -17.31
C GLY A 43 -44.09 21.26 -15.92
N ARG A 44 -43.09 20.60 -15.32
CA ARG A 44 -43.18 20.08 -13.94
C ARG A 44 -43.32 21.20 -12.90
N ILE A 45 -42.58 22.30 -13.04
CA ILE A 45 -42.68 23.47 -12.15
C ILE A 45 -44.07 24.12 -12.27
N THR A 46 -44.55 24.31 -13.49
CA THR A 46 -45.88 24.93 -13.72
C THR A 46 -47.03 24.08 -13.20
N GLY A 47 -46.89 22.75 -13.21
CA GLY A 47 -47.88 21.83 -12.63
C GLY A 47 -48.04 22.05 -11.13
N ILE A 48 -46.94 22.24 -10.39
CA ILE A 48 -46.98 22.47 -8.94
C ILE A 48 -47.63 23.80 -8.58
N LYS A 49 -47.47 24.84 -9.40
CA LYS A 49 -48.11 26.15 -9.17
C LYS A 49 -49.63 26.03 -9.03
N LYS A 50 -50.25 25.10 -9.77
CA LYS A 50 -51.71 24.92 -9.83
C LYS A 50 -52.23 23.79 -8.93
N ASP A 51 -51.35 23.03 -8.29
CA ASP A 51 -51.72 21.87 -7.51
C ASP A 51 -52.09 22.28 -6.07
N PRO A 52 -53.38 22.24 -5.67
CA PRO A 52 -53.80 22.63 -4.33
C PRO A 52 -53.38 21.61 -3.26
N ALA A 53 -53.07 20.37 -3.62
CA ALA A 53 -52.74 19.30 -2.67
C ALA A 53 -51.33 19.46 -2.05
N VAL A 54 -50.44 20.23 -2.69
CA VAL A 54 -49.10 20.48 -2.18
C VAL A 54 -49.14 21.68 -1.23
N ALA A 55 -48.78 21.51 0.04
CA ALA A 55 -48.55 22.63 0.94
C ALA A 55 -47.16 23.26 0.69
N PRO A 56 -46.99 24.59 0.75
CA PRO A 56 -45.66 25.19 0.66
C PRO A 56 -44.76 24.72 1.80
N ALA A 57 -43.45 24.60 1.53
CA ALA A 57 -42.45 24.40 2.56
C ALA A 57 -42.36 25.64 3.47
N SER A 58 -41.95 25.46 4.73
CA SER A 58 -41.66 26.57 5.62
C SER A 58 -40.47 27.39 5.11
N THR A 59 -40.30 28.61 5.63
CA THR A 59 -39.14 29.46 5.32
C THR A 59 -37.84 28.75 5.69
N GLU A 60 -37.82 28.02 6.80
CA GLU A 60 -36.65 27.27 7.28
C GLU A 60 -36.34 26.08 6.38
N GLU A 61 -37.34 25.28 6.00
CA GLU A 61 -37.19 24.17 5.06
C GLU A 61 -36.66 24.66 3.71
N THR A 62 -37.20 25.78 3.22
CA THR A 62 -36.80 26.40 1.96
C THR A 62 -35.36 26.92 2.03
N ALA A 63 -34.97 27.56 3.14
CA ALA A 63 -33.61 28.02 3.36
C ALA A 63 -32.61 26.86 3.49
N TYR A 64 -32.99 25.78 4.19
CA TYR A 64 -32.19 24.56 4.30
C TYR A 64 -31.97 23.91 2.93
N PHE A 65 -33.03 23.76 2.12
CA PHE A 65 -32.90 23.22 0.76
C PHE A 65 -31.95 24.05 -0.11
N LYS A 66 -32.07 25.38 -0.07
CA LYS A 66 -31.14 26.30 -0.78
C LYS A 66 -29.70 26.09 -0.33
N ARG A 67 -29.45 25.96 0.99
CA ARG A 67 -28.11 25.70 1.54
C ARG A 67 -27.58 24.34 1.08
N LYS A 68 -28.40 23.30 1.20
CA LYS A 68 -28.07 21.94 0.76
C LYS A 68 -27.64 21.91 -0.71
N LYS A 69 -28.40 22.58 -1.59
CA LYS A 69 -28.04 22.68 -3.01
C LYS A 69 -26.73 23.42 -3.27
N ARG A 70 -26.40 24.44 -2.46
CA ARG A 70 -25.13 25.18 -2.60
C ARG A 70 -23.91 24.42 -2.10
N SER A 71 -24.11 23.42 -1.25
CA SER A 71 -23.03 22.60 -0.67
C SER A 71 -22.56 21.46 -1.56
N PHE A 72 -23.08 21.34 -2.78
CA PHE A 72 -22.60 20.37 -3.76
C PHE A 72 -21.27 20.84 -4.36
N ASP A 73 -20.25 19.98 -4.25
CA ASP A 73 -18.95 20.19 -4.87
C ASP A 73 -18.94 19.62 -6.30
N PRO A 74 -18.78 20.45 -7.34
CA PRO A 74 -18.78 19.98 -8.72
C PRO A 74 -17.57 19.12 -9.09
N ILE A 75 -16.47 19.21 -8.35
CA ILE A 75 -15.23 18.46 -8.60
C ILE A 75 -15.45 17.01 -8.18
N THR A 76 -15.78 16.80 -6.90
CA THR A 76 -15.97 15.45 -6.34
C THR A 76 -17.34 14.88 -6.65
N GLY A 77 -18.35 15.74 -6.84
CA GLY A 77 -19.75 15.35 -6.94
C GLY A 77 -20.38 15.02 -5.58
N LEU A 78 -19.76 15.40 -4.46
CA LEU A 78 -20.27 15.16 -3.11
C LEU A 78 -21.10 16.34 -2.60
N ASN A 79 -22.07 16.04 -1.75
CA ASN A 79 -22.83 17.03 -1.01
C ASN A 79 -22.53 16.94 0.50
N PHE A 80 -22.19 18.05 1.15
CA PHE A 80 -21.88 18.04 2.59
C PHE A 80 -22.98 17.41 3.47
N TYR A 81 -24.25 17.58 3.11
CA TYR A 81 -25.37 17.08 3.89
C TYR A 81 -25.75 15.62 3.59
N GLU A 82 -25.37 15.09 2.43
CA GLU A 82 -25.71 13.72 2.02
C GLU A 82 -24.51 12.78 2.14
N ASP A 83 -23.31 13.27 1.86
CA ASP A 83 -22.08 12.50 1.74
C ASP A 83 -21.03 12.88 2.80
N GLU A 84 -21.47 13.39 3.96
CA GLU A 84 -20.59 13.86 5.05
C GLU A 84 -19.48 12.85 5.39
N ARG A 85 -19.82 11.55 5.42
CA ARG A 85 -18.85 10.47 5.71
C ARG A 85 -17.77 10.35 4.63
N LEU A 86 -18.13 10.46 3.35
CA LEU A 86 -17.16 10.40 2.26
C LEU A 86 -16.24 11.61 2.25
N ILE A 87 -16.78 12.80 2.50
CA ILE A 87 -15.99 14.03 2.62
C ILE A 87 -14.97 13.86 3.74
N ARG A 88 -15.42 13.48 4.95
CA ARG A 88 -14.55 13.29 6.10
C ARG A 88 -13.54 12.16 5.91
N ALA A 89 -13.93 11.06 5.27
CA ALA A 89 -13.03 9.96 4.97
C ALA A 89 -11.87 10.42 4.07
N ARG A 90 -12.19 11.18 3.01
CA ARG A 90 -11.21 11.75 2.08
C ARG A 90 -10.29 12.74 2.78
N GLU A 91 -10.86 13.70 3.51
CA GLU A 91 -10.09 14.72 4.24
C GLU A 91 -9.16 14.10 5.28
N ALA A 92 -9.64 13.10 6.05
CA ALA A 92 -8.82 12.39 7.02
C ALA A 92 -7.61 11.69 6.36
N MET A 93 -7.81 11.04 5.21
CA MET A 93 -6.72 10.38 4.49
C MET A 93 -5.72 11.39 3.91
N VAL A 94 -6.21 12.49 3.31
CA VAL A 94 -5.36 13.57 2.78
C VAL A 94 -4.55 14.23 3.90
N LEU A 95 -5.16 14.46 5.06
CA LEU A 95 -4.48 15.03 6.22
C LEU A 95 -3.41 14.08 6.77
N ALA A 96 -3.70 12.78 6.83
CA ALA A 96 -2.72 11.76 7.23
C ALA A 96 -1.45 11.86 6.38
N VAL A 97 -1.62 11.89 5.06
CA VAL A 97 -0.52 11.98 4.09
C VAL A 97 0.21 13.31 4.18
N THR A 98 -0.52 14.41 4.33
CA THR A 98 0.05 15.77 4.40
C THR A 98 0.96 15.92 5.61
N ILE A 99 0.50 15.47 6.78
CA ILE A 99 1.29 15.56 8.02
C ILE A 99 2.52 14.65 7.96
N PHE A 100 2.35 13.42 7.45
CA PHE A 100 3.47 12.49 7.32
C PHE A 100 4.56 13.04 6.38
N ASN A 101 4.17 13.72 5.29
CA ASN A 101 5.10 14.37 4.36
C ASN A 101 5.74 15.65 4.91
N GLY A 102 5.12 16.32 5.88
CA GLY A 102 5.67 17.56 6.44
C GLY A 102 7.02 17.34 7.10
N ALA A 103 8.08 18.01 6.64
CA ALA A 103 9.44 17.85 7.20
C ALA A 103 9.58 18.35 8.66
N SER A 104 8.63 19.16 9.13
CA SER A 104 8.69 19.82 10.44
C SER A 104 8.22 18.94 11.60
N TYR A 105 7.51 17.84 11.34
CA TYR A 105 6.84 17.06 12.38
C TYR A 105 7.66 15.83 12.79
N LYS A 106 7.62 15.50 14.08
CA LYS A 106 8.26 14.29 14.63
C LYS A 106 7.25 13.22 15.08
N PHE A 107 5.96 13.56 15.08
CA PHE A 107 4.84 12.74 15.53
C PHE A 107 4.03 12.28 14.30
N LYS A 108 4.70 11.65 13.34
CA LYS A 108 4.16 11.39 12.00
C LYS A 108 3.44 10.06 11.93
N THR A 109 4.13 9.00 12.33
CA THR A 109 3.59 7.63 12.38
C THR A 109 2.28 7.57 13.16
N GLU A 110 2.23 8.27 14.29
CA GLU A 110 1.08 8.24 15.20
C GLU A 110 -0.12 8.95 14.63
N VAL A 111 0.09 10.17 14.12
CA VAL A 111 -0.97 10.94 13.47
C VAL A 111 -1.47 10.22 12.22
N PHE A 112 -0.57 9.64 11.44
CA PHE A 112 -0.94 8.85 10.27
C PHE A 112 -1.82 7.66 10.66
N ALA A 113 -1.40 6.85 11.65
CA ALA A 113 -2.15 5.67 12.07
C ALA A 113 -3.55 6.03 12.60
N VAL A 114 -3.68 7.13 13.34
CA VAL A 114 -4.98 7.62 13.84
C VAL A 114 -5.86 8.09 12.68
N LEU A 115 -5.36 8.97 11.82
CA LEU A 115 -6.16 9.55 10.73
C LEU A 115 -6.52 8.52 9.66
N ALA A 116 -5.62 7.59 9.33
CA ALA A 116 -5.91 6.50 8.40
C ALA A 116 -7.00 5.57 8.96
N ASN A 117 -6.99 5.28 10.26
CA ASN A 117 -8.03 4.48 10.91
C ASN A 117 -9.40 5.19 10.84
N ILE A 118 -9.44 6.50 11.09
CA ILE A 118 -10.66 7.31 10.94
C ILE A 118 -11.16 7.30 9.49
N ALA A 119 -10.26 7.52 8.53
CA ALA A 119 -10.60 7.51 7.10
C ALA A 119 -11.27 6.20 6.68
N TRP A 120 -10.65 5.06 7.00
CA TRP A 120 -11.17 3.73 6.69
C TRP A 120 -12.47 3.41 7.44
N THR A 121 -12.61 3.88 8.68
CA THR A 121 -13.85 3.73 9.45
C THR A 121 -15.01 4.40 8.73
N TYR A 122 -14.87 5.66 8.32
CA TYR A 122 -15.92 6.38 7.61
C TYR A 122 -16.21 5.79 6.23
N LEU A 123 -15.19 5.32 5.51
CA LEU A 123 -15.38 4.66 4.21
C LEU A 123 -16.22 3.39 4.33
N LEU A 124 -15.93 2.54 5.32
CA LEU A 124 -16.70 1.32 5.59
C LEU A 124 -18.11 1.64 6.12
N HIS A 125 -18.27 2.64 6.99
CA HIS A 125 -19.59 3.08 7.43
C HIS A 125 -20.47 3.51 6.27
N GLU A 126 -19.93 4.26 5.31
CA GLU A 126 -20.68 4.65 4.13
C GLU A 126 -21.05 3.44 3.27
N TYR A 127 -20.11 2.50 3.07
CA TYR A 127 -20.39 1.27 2.34
C TYR A 127 -21.56 0.49 2.96
N TYR A 128 -21.49 0.25 4.27
CA TYR A 128 -22.54 -0.49 4.99
C TYR A 128 -23.88 0.26 4.97
N HIS A 129 -23.85 1.58 5.14
CA HIS A 129 -25.05 2.42 5.04
C HIS A 129 -25.73 2.30 3.67
N ARG A 130 -24.96 2.35 2.56
CA ARG A 130 -25.51 2.16 1.20
C ARG A 130 -25.91 0.71 0.89
N ALA A 131 -25.40 -0.24 1.66
CA ALA A 131 -25.79 -1.65 1.59
C ALA A 131 -26.98 -2.00 2.50
N ASP A 132 -27.68 -0.99 3.05
CA ASP A 132 -28.79 -1.14 4.00
C ASP A 132 -28.43 -1.91 5.29
N ILE A 133 -27.16 -1.89 5.68
CA ILE A 133 -26.65 -2.48 6.93
C ILE A 133 -26.27 -1.32 7.85
N PRO A 134 -27.12 -0.90 8.79
CA PRO A 134 -26.81 0.24 9.65
C PRO A 134 -25.59 -0.10 10.54
N PRO A 135 -24.50 0.68 10.48
CA PRO A 135 -23.27 0.38 11.22
C PRO A 135 -23.35 0.85 12.68
N ASN A 136 -24.47 0.57 13.36
CA ASN A 136 -24.76 1.04 14.71
C ASN A 136 -24.82 -0.15 15.69
N ASN A 137 -24.25 0.06 16.87
CA ASN A 137 -24.39 -0.80 18.03
C ASN A 137 -25.71 -0.51 18.75
N THR A 138 -26.11 -1.43 19.62
CA THR A 138 -27.32 -1.32 20.44
C THR A 138 -27.27 -0.17 21.46
N ASP A 139 -26.07 0.29 21.83
CA ASP A 139 -25.84 1.41 22.74
C ASP A 139 -25.87 2.79 22.04
N GLY A 140 -26.14 2.82 20.73
CA GLY A 140 -26.16 4.05 19.92
C GLY A 140 -24.79 4.48 19.40
N SER A 141 -23.71 3.76 19.74
CA SER A 141 -22.39 3.98 19.12
C SER A 141 -22.32 3.35 17.72
N THR A 142 -21.30 3.70 16.94
CA THR A 142 -21.07 3.09 15.61
C THR A 142 -20.06 1.94 15.69
N PHE A 143 -20.12 1.00 14.74
CA PHE A 143 -19.14 -0.07 14.63
C PHE A 143 -17.71 0.45 14.57
N ALA A 144 -16.85 -0.10 15.42
CA ALA A 144 -15.41 0.14 15.33
C ALA A 144 -14.83 -0.53 14.08
N LEU A 145 -13.74 0.03 13.54
CA LEU A 145 -13.04 -0.55 12.39
C LEU A 145 -12.67 -2.02 12.64
N SER A 146 -12.12 -2.35 13.81
CA SER A 146 -11.75 -3.72 14.16
C SER A 146 -12.91 -4.71 14.09
N TYR A 147 -14.11 -4.28 14.49
CA TYR A 147 -15.30 -5.10 14.38
C TYR A 147 -15.70 -5.28 12.90
N MET A 148 -15.72 -4.20 12.12
CA MET A 148 -16.02 -4.29 10.68
C MET A 148 -15.02 -5.19 9.92
N LEU A 149 -13.74 -5.17 10.30
CA LEU A 149 -12.71 -6.02 9.72
C LEU A 149 -12.83 -7.49 10.14
N SER A 150 -13.49 -7.83 11.25
CA SER A 150 -13.66 -9.22 11.70
C SER A 150 -14.92 -9.88 11.19
N ARG A 151 -15.90 -9.10 10.71
CA ARG A 151 -17.15 -9.62 10.16
C ARG A 151 -16.93 -10.49 8.92
N ALA A 152 -17.81 -11.46 8.74
CA ALA A 152 -17.81 -12.35 7.57
C ALA A 152 -18.20 -11.63 6.27
N ASP A 153 -18.99 -10.56 6.37
CA ASP A 153 -19.46 -9.74 5.24
C ASP A 153 -18.57 -8.52 4.95
N CYS A 154 -17.34 -8.50 5.49
CA CYS A 154 -16.40 -7.42 5.21
C CYS A 154 -16.07 -7.38 3.70
N PRO A 155 -16.30 -6.25 3.01
CA PRO A 155 -16.13 -6.16 1.55
C PRO A 155 -14.67 -6.05 1.11
N LEU A 156 -13.73 -5.97 2.05
CA LEU A 156 -12.31 -5.79 1.79
C LEU A 156 -11.59 -7.12 1.60
N SER A 157 -10.56 -7.10 0.75
CA SER A 157 -9.71 -8.27 0.54
C SER A 157 -8.95 -8.66 1.82
N LYS A 158 -8.44 -9.89 1.85
CA LYS A 158 -7.65 -10.39 2.97
C LYS A 158 -6.40 -9.53 3.21
N GLY A 159 -5.73 -9.08 2.14
CA GLY A 159 -4.54 -8.22 2.20
C GLY A 159 -4.83 -6.86 2.84
N ILE A 160 -5.88 -6.17 2.38
CA ILE A 160 -6.32 -4.89 2.95
C ILE A 160 -6.69 -5.05 4.42
N ARG A 161 -7.45 -6.10 4.77
CA ARG A 161 -7.85 -6.36 6.16
C ARG A 161 -6.64 -6.57 7.08
N LYS A 162 -5.63 -7.30 6.62
CA LYS A 162 -4.37 -7.48 7.36
C LYS A 162 -3.61 -6.16 7.50
N ASN A 163 -3.48 -5.39 6.43
CA ASN A 163 -2.83 -4.08 6.46
C ASN A 163 -3.48 -3.18 7.53
N LEU A 164 -4.81 -3.03 7.50
CA LEU A 164 -5.55 -2.20 8.46
C LEU A 164 -5.47 -2.73 9.89
N THR A 165 -5.43 -4.05 10.07
CA THR A 165 -5.22 -4.66 11.39
C THR A 165 -3.83 -4.31 11.92
N SER A 166 -2.78 -4.39 11.09
CA SER A 166 -1.43 -3.96 11.46
C SER A 166 -1.36 -2.46 11.77
N LEU A 167 -2.00 -1.60 10.98
CA LEU A 167 -2.08 -0.16 11.27
C LEU A 167 -2.78 0.12 12.60
N LYS A 168 -3.81 -0.64 12.95
CA LYS A 168 -4.46 -0.53 14.26
C LYS A 168 -3.50 -0.94 15.38
N THR A 169 -2.78 -2.05 15.24
CA THR A 169 -1.78 -2.46 16.23
C THR A 169 -0.69 -1.40 16.40
N ILE A 170 -0.23 -0.79 15.29
CA ILE A 170 0.67 0.37 15.33
C ILE A 170 0.02 1.50 16.13
N ARG A 171 -1.22 1.90 15.81
CA ARG A 171 -1.96 2.95 16.55
C ARG A 171 -2.05 2.67 18.05
N ASP A 172 -2.33 1.44 18.46
CA ASP A 172 -2.45 1.09 19.88
C ASP A 172 -1.08 1.11 20.57
N VAL A 173 -0.01 0.68 19.90
CA VAL A 173 1.33 0.65 20.49
C VAL A 173 1.96 2.04 20.53
N VAL A 174 1.76 2.87 19.50
CA VAL A 174 2.25 4.25 19.47
C VAL A 174 1.61 5.11 20.56
N GLU A 175 0.35 4.84 20.90
CA GLU A 175 -0.38 5.52 21.98
C GLU A 175 0.25 5.25 23.36
N HIS A 176 0.92 4.12 23.51
CA HIS A 176 1.42 3.63 24.80
C HIS A 176 2.95 3.54 24.88
N LYS A 177 3.70 3.83 23.79
CA LYS A 177 5.17 3.75 23.75
C LYS A 177 5.79 4.85 22.88
N MET A 178 6.89 5.43 23.34
CA MET A 178 7.71 6.37 22.54
C MET A 178 8.44 5.61 21.43
N LEU A 179 8.29 6.06 20.19
CA LEU A 179 8.74 5.31 19.01
C LEU A 179 10.02 5.82 18.31
N GLY A 180 10.76 6.76 18.91
CA GLY A 180 12.06 7.16 18.36
C GLY A 180 12.00 7.55 16.88
N ARG A 181 13.00 7.15 16.07
CA ARG A 181 13.05 7.37 14.61
C ARG A 181 12.50 6.15 13.84
N SER A 182 11.25 5.76 14.07
CA SER A 182 10.65 4.54 13.46
C SER A 182 9.91 4.75 12.13
N ASP A 183 9.75 6.00 11.68
CA ASP A 183 8.87 6.34 10.55
C ASP A 183 9.20 5.57 9.26
N ALA A 184 10.47 5.24 9.03
CA ALA A 184 10.93 4.52 7.85
C ALA A 184 10.55 3.03 7.85
N THR A 185 10.38 2.40 9.03
CA THR A 185 10.15 0.95 9.15
C THR A 185 8.79 0.53 8.61
N TRP A 186 7.75 1.33 8.84
CA TRP A 186 6.37 0.99 8.45
C TRP A 186 5.88 1.72 7.21
N LEU A 187 6.76 2.44 6.53
CA LEU A 187 6.46 3.15 5.30
C LEU A 187 5.77 2.28 4.22
N PRO A 188 6.18 1.01 4.00
CA PRO A 188 5.47 0.10 3.10
C PRO A 188 4.01 -0.16 3.46
N LEU A 189 3.69 -0.24 4.76
CA LEU A 189 2.33 -0.47 5.26
C LEU A 189 1.47 0.77 5.03
N PHE A 190 2.02 1.96 5.27
CA PHE A 190 1.31 3.23 5.07
C PHE A 190 1.05 3.50 3.59
N GLN A 191 2.01 3.20 2.72
CA GLN A 191 1.83 3.28 1.27
C GLN A 191 0.73 2.35 0.77
N ALA A 192 0.72 1.08 1.18
CA ALA A 192 -0.33 0.14 0.83
C ALA A 192 -1.70 0.64 1.33
N CYS A 193 -1.78 1.13 2.57
CA CYS A 193 -3.01 1.69 3.14
C CYS A 193 -3.59 2.82 2.27
N CYS A 194 -2.78 3.79 1.86
CA CYS A 194 -3.22 4.90 1.01
C CYS A 194 -3.67 4.45 -0.38
N LEU A 195 -2.90 3.59 -1.05
CA LEU A 195 -3.22 3.10 -2.40
C LEU A 195 -4.49 2.26 -2.39
N ASN A 196 -4.63 1.38 -1.39
CA ASN A 196 -5.85 0.60 -1.21
C ASN A 196 -7.05 1.48 -0.95
N PHE A 197 -6.90 2.57 -0.17
CA PHE A 197 -8.00 3.49 0.11
C PHE A 197 -8.50 4.16 -1.17
N ASP A 198 -7.60 4.70 -2.00
CA ASP A 198 -7.97 5.30 -3.29
C ASP A 198 -8.63 4.29 -4.23
N LYS A 199 -8.04 3.09 -4.34
CA LYS A 199 -8.62 2.00 -5.15
C LYS A 199 -10.03 1.66 -4.67
N THR A 200 -10.24 1.55 -3.36
CA THR A 200 -11.53 1.17 -2.76
C THR A 200 -12.57 2.28 -2.90
N ILE A 201 -12.24 3.55 -2.60
CA ILE A 201 -13.22 4.65 -2.72
C ILE A 201 -13.65 4.87 -4.18
N VAL A 202 -12.72 4.72 -5.13
CA VAL A 202 -13.02 4.79 -6.57
C VAL A 202 -13.91 3.63 -7.00
N ALA A 203 -13.60 2.41 -6.54
CA ALA A 203 -14.37 1.22 -6.89
C ALA A 203 -15.81 1.27 -6.35
N TRP A 204 -16.03 1.81 -5.14
CA TRP A 204 -17.34 1.83 -4.51
C TRP A 204 -18.19 3.05 -4.85
N PHE A 205 -17.58 4.22 -5.01
CA PHE A 205 -18.30 5.49 -5.08
C PHE A 205 -17.97 6.34 -6.32
N GLY A 206 -17.08 5.83 -7.18
CA GLY A 206 -16.81 6.39 -8.50
C GLY A 206 -15.50 7.18 -8.61
N PRO A 207 -15.02 7.39 -9.85
CA PRO A 207 -13.67 7.90 -10.13
C PRO A 207 -13.44 9.35 -9.69
N ARG A 208 -14.50 10.16 -9.57
CA ARG A 208 -14.40 11.56 -9.10
C ARG A 208 -13.90 11.68 -7.66
N LEU A 209 -14.00 10.61 -6.88
CA LEU A 209 -13.56 10.62 -5.48
C LEU A 209 -12.11 10.22 -5.30
N SER A 210 -11.40 9.92 -6.38
CA SER A 210 -9.99 9.58 -6.34
C SER A 210 -9.19 10.65 -5.58
N LEU A 211 -8.19 10.18 -4.85
CA LEU A 211 -7.18 10.95 -4.16
C LEU A 211 -5.82 10.83 -4.86
N GLN A 212 -5.74 10.34 -6.10
CA GLN A 212 -4.47 10.09 -6.78
C GLN A 212 -3.56 11.31 -6.83
N HIS A 213 -4.11 12.52 -6.98
CA HIS A 213 -3.30 13.74 -7.00
C HIS A 213 -2.70 14.04 -5.63
N GLU A 214 -3.50 13.91 -4.57
CA GLU A 214 -3.11 14.13 -3.18
C GLU A 214 -2.17 13.03 -2.67
N LEU A 215 -2.41 11.78 -3.09
CA LEU A 215 -1.59 10.61 -2.78
C LEU A 215 -0.35 10.48 -3.66
N SER A 216 -0.26 11.18 -4.79
CA SER A 216 0.99 11.24 -5.57
C SER A 216 2.14 11.83 -4.76
N VAL A 217 1.80 12.66 -3.76
CA VAL A 217 2.71 13.16 -2.73
C VAL A 217 3.05 12.07 -1.71
N ALA A 218 2.11 11.19 -1.35
CA ALA A 218 2.40 9.98 -0.57
C ALA A 218 3.41 9.07 -1.29
N LEU A 219 3.34 8.91 -2.60
CA LEU A 219 4.36 8.12 -3.33
C LEU A 219 5.76 8.76 -3.32
N GLN A 220 5.90 10.05 -2.96
CA GLN A 220 7.20 10.69 -2.76
C GLN A 220 7.90 10.26 -1.46
N PHE A 221 7.21 9.51 -0.57
CA PHE A 221 7.81 8.84 0.59
C PHE A 221 9.10 8.07 0.24
N GLY A 222 9.23 7.55 -1.00
CA GLY A 222 10.41 6.81 -1.45
C GLY A 222 11.53 7.64 -2.10
N LYS A 223 11.30 8.90 -2.49
CA LYS A 223 12.30 9.69 -3.24
C LYS A 223 13.31 10.40 -2.35
N LEU A 224 12.93 10.80 -1.14
CA LEU A 224 13.76 11.67 -0.30
C LEU A 224 14.64 10.92 0.71
N ASP A 225 14.56 9.60 0.79
CA ASP A 225 15.15 8.89 1.93
C ASP A 225 15.84 7.57 1.58
N LEU A 226 15.99 7.14 0.31
CA LEU A 226 16.63 5.85 -0.03
C LEU A 226 18.09 5.73 0.44
N GLU A 227 18.87 6.80 0.29
CA GLU A 227 20.26 6.85 0.77
C GLU A 227 20.34 6.87 2.31
N GLN A 228 19.34 7.47 2.96
CA GLN A 228 19.22 7.50 4.42
C GLN A 228 18.62 6.22 5.00
N LEU A 229 17.68 5.54 4.31
CA LEU A 229 17.10 4.23 4.69
C LEU A 229 18.15 3.12 4.66
N ALA A 230 19.05 3.16 3.66
CA ALA A 230 20.16 2.23 3.56
C ALA A 230 21.21 2.43 4.67
N GLN A 231 21.30 3.63 5.25
CA GLN A 231 22.17 3.93 6.39
C GLN A 231 21.46 3.77 7.75
N ALA A 232 20.16 4.03 7.84
CA ALA A 232 19.35 3.95 9.05
C ALA A 232 19.04 2.50 9.48
N THR A 233 19.11 1.53 8.57
CA THR A 233 19.01 0.11 8.92
C THR A 233 20.27 -0.42 9.62
N ALA A 234 21.38 0.33 9.63
CA ALA A 234 22.62 -0.07 10.29
C ALA A 234 22.81 0.52 11.70
N TYR A 235 22.04 1.55 12.10
CA TYR A 235 22.19 2.20 13.40
C TYR A 235 20.84 2.50 14.06
N ASP A 236 20.62 1.87 15.24
CA ASP A 236 19.56 2.16 16.21
C ASP A 236 18.10 2.10 15.71
N VAL A 237 17.60 0.89 15.42
CA VAL A 237 16.15 0.61 15.55
C VAL A 237 15.89 0.20 17.00
N PRO A 238 15.20 1.02 17.82
CA PRO A 238 14.93 0.67 19.21
C PRO A 238 14.27 -0.72 19.36
N PRO A 239 14.63 -1.51 20.38
CA PRO A 239 14.14 -2.89 20.55
C PRO A 239 12.61 -3.03 20.57
N ASN A 240 11.90 -2.00 21.03
CA ASN A 240 10.43 -1.96 21.04
C ASN A 240 9.82 -1.89 19.63
N ILE A 241 10.51 -1.32 18.64
CA ILE A 241 10.06 -1.29 17.24
C ILE A 241 10.33 -2.64 16.58
N THR A 242 11.50 -3.23 16.79
CA THR A 242 11.84 -4.58 16.29
C THR A 242 10.88 -5.62 16.85
N ALA A 243 10.53 -5.52 18.14
CA ALA A 243 9.55 -6.39 18.76
C ALA A 243 8.13 -6.20 18.18
N LEU A 244 7.75 -4.96 17.86
CA LEU A 244 6.47 -4.69 17.21
C LEU A 244 6.45 -5.22 15.77
N ASP A 245 7.49 -4.98 14.98
CA ASP A 245 7.59 -5.51 13.62
C ASP A 245 7.57 -7.04 13.59
N ALA A 246 8.30 -7.69 14.51
CA ALA A 246 8.24 -9.13 14.70
C ALA A 246 6.83 -9.60 15.10
N ALA A 247 6.14 -8.89 16.00
CA ALA A 247 4.77 -9.22 16.40
C ALA A 247 3.76 -9.08 15.25
N LEU A 248 3.93 -8.08 14.38
CA LEU A 248 3.08 -7.91 13.19
C LEU A 248 3.26 -9.06 12.19
N LYS A 249 4.46 -9.62 12.10
CA LYS A 249 4.83 -10.68 11.13
C LYS A 249 4.67 -12.10 11.68
N LYS A 250 4.58 -12.27 13.01
CA LYS A 250 4.65 -13.57 13.70
C LYS A 250 3.66 -14.62 13.17
N ASP A 251 2.47 -14.19 12.79
CA ASP A 251 1.38 -15.08 12.34
C ASP A 251 1.08 -14.94 10.83
N MET A 252 2.05 -14.47 10.05
CA MET A 252 1.90 -14.26 8.60
C MET A 252 2.68 -15.30 7.79
N SER A 253 2.05 -15.83 6.74
CA SER A 253 2.77 -16.67 5.75
C SER A 253 3.63 -15.80 4.82
N GLU A 254 4.62 -16.43 4.16
CA GLU A 254 5.44 -15.72 3.15
C GLU A 254 4.61 -15.13 2.01
N GLU A 255 3.54 -15.82 1.61
CA GLU A 255 2.58 -15.35 0.59
C GLU A 255 1.88 -14.08 1.04
N GLU A 256 1.45 -14.02 2.30
CA GLU A 256 0.76 -12.87 2.88
C GLU A 256 1.71 -11.69 3.10
N LEU A 257 2.98 -11.96 3.42
CA LEU A 257 4.03 -10.94 3.44
C LEU A 257 4.36 -10.45 2.02
N GLY A 258 4.18 -11.29 1.01
CA GLY A 258 4.35 -10.93 -0.41
C GLY A 258 3.21 -10.12 -1.00
N ASP A 259 2.06 -10.03 -0.32
CA ASP A 259 0.87 -9.34 -0.80
C ASP A 259 1.07 -7.82 -0.85
N LEU A 260 0.83 -7.24 -2.04
CA LEU A 260 0.96 -5.81 -2.28
C LEU A 260 -0.16 -4.98 -1.65
N GLU A 261 -1.32 -5.61 -1.43
CA GLU A 261 -2.41 -5.00 -0.66
C GLU A 261 -2.09 -5.04 0.84
N TYR A 262 -1.20 -5.92 1.30
CA TYR A 262 -0.69 -5.90 2.67
C TYR A 262 0.43 -4.86 2.86
N GLN A 263 1.46 -4.90 2.03
CA GLN A 263 2.57 -3.95 2.10
C GLN A 263 3.08 -3.57 0.71
N PHE A 264 3.32 -2.28 0.49
CA PHE A 264 3.78 -1.80 -0.79
C PHE A 264 5.26 -2.12 -0.97
N ARG A 265 5.62 -2.75 -2.10
CA ARG A 265 7.01 -3.05 -2.45
C ARG A 265 7.37 -2.38 -3.76
N VAL A 266 8.26 -1.39 -3.70
CA VAL A 266 8.88 -0.82 -4.91
C VAL A 266 10.10 -1.65 -5.26
N VAL A 267 10.07 -2.21 -6.46
CA VAL A 267 11.21 -2.90 -7.03
C VAL A 267 11.96 -1.90 -7.91
N TYR A 268 13.06 -1.34 -7.39
CA TYR A 268 13.90 -0.42 -8.16
C TYR A 268 14.69 -1.18 -9.22
N THR A 269 14.66 -0.67 -10.44
CA THR A 269 15.68 -1.01 -11.44
C THR A 269 16.40 0.26 -11.85
N PHE A 270 17.72 0.16 -11.93
CA PHE A 270 18.50 1.16 -12.64
C PHE A 270 18.34 0.86 -14.12
N ASP A 271 17.67 1.74 -14.84
CA ASP A 271 17.85 1.77 -16.28
C ASP A 271 19.34 2.05 -16.52
N SER A 272 19.98 1.30 -17.42
CA SER A 272 21.40 1.46 -17.74
C SER A 272 21.64 2.76 -18.51
N ALA A 273 21.33 3.90 -17.91
CA ALA A 273 21.66 5.20 -18.43
C ALA A 273 23.10 5.51 -18.01
N SER A 274 23.97 5.59 -19.03
CA SER A 274 25.34 6.09 -18.95
C SER A 274 25.45 7.25 -17.96
N LYS A 275 26.33 7.09 -16.95
CA LYS A 275 26.87 8.12 -16.05
C LYS A 275 26.10 9.46 -16.06
N GLY A 276 25.17 9.61 -15.12
CA GLY A 276 24.77 10.95 -14.64
C GLY A 276 23.29 11.21 -14.41
N LYS A 277 22.37 10.34 -14.86
CA LYS A 277 20.93 10.54 -14.62
C LYS A 277 20.19 9.21 -14.47
N ALA A 278 20.31 8.56 -13.30
CA ALA A 278 19.42 7.47 -12.94
C ALA A 278 17.97 8.00 -12.88
N HIS A 279 17.14 7.60 -13.84
CA HIS A 279 15.71 7.90 -13.79
C HIS A 279 15.04 6.77 -13.00
N ILE A 280 14.62 7.08 -11.78
CA ILE A 280 13.83 6.16 -10.96
C ILE A 280 12.42 6.10 -11.56
N GLN A 281 12.09 4.99 -12.20
CA GLN A 281 10.74 4.72 -12.69
C GLN A 281 10.02 3.79 -11.72
N PHE A 282 8.87 4.23 -11.21
CA PHE A 282 8.00 3.39 -10.40
C PHE A 282 7.27 2.41 -11.32
N LEU A 283 7.57 1.12 -11.18
CA LEU A 283 6.90 0.07 -11.93
C LEU A 283 5.89 -0.62 -11.02
N SER A 284 4.64 -0.68 -11.47
CA SER A 284 3.64 -1.54 -10.82
C SER A 284 4.10 -3.00 -10.93
N PRO A 285 4.08 -3.80 -9.86
CA PRO A 285 4.39 -5.22 -9.93
C PRO A 285 3.48 -6.00 -10.90
N ASP A 286 2.28 -5.47 -11.18
CA ASP A 286 1.33 -6.07 -12.12
C ASP A 286 1.62 -5.74 -13.58
N SER A 287 2.48 -4.74 -13.85
CA SER A 287 2.92 -4.41 -15.20
C SER A 287 3.76 -5.55 -15.80
N ALA A 288 3.73 -5.69 -17.13
CA ALA A 288 4.55 -6.68 -17.82
C ALA A 288 6.04 -6.47 -17.55
N GLU A 289 6.48 -5.21 -17.43
CA GLU A 289 7.82 -4.83 -17.01
C GLU A 289 8.10 -5.22 -15.56
N GLY A 290 7.17 -4.96 -14.62
CA GLY A 290 7.29 -5.30 -13.20
C GLY A 290 7.45 -6.80 -12.93
N LYS A 291 6.68 -7.65 -13.62
CA LYS A 291 6.80 -9.12 -13.52
C LYS A 291 8.13 -9.64 -14.07
N THR A 292 8.63 -9.02 -15.14
CA THR A 292 9.93 -9.39 -15.74
C THR A 292 11.09 -9.02 -14.81
N ILE A 293 10.98 -7.89 -14.12
CA ILE A 293 12.00 -7.35 -13.23
C ILE A 293 12.03 -8.05 -11.85
N GLN A 294 10.87 -8.40 -11.28
CA GLN A 294 10.79 -9.20 -10.05
C GLN A 294 11.56 -10.53 -10.19
N ASN A 295 11.43 -11.17 -11.35
CA ASN A 295 12.17 -12.38 -11.71
C ASN A 295 13.67 -12.17 -11.86
N VAL A 296 14.14 -10.95 -12.15
CA VAL A 296 15.56 -10.62 -12.28
C VAL A 296 16.17 -10.29 -10.93
N LEU A 297 15.49 -9.52 -10.07
CA LEU A 297 16.01 -9.15 -8.75
C LEU A 297 15.98 -10.29 -7.74
N GLN A 298 15.00 -11.20 -7.81
CA GLN A 298 15.11 -12.48 -7.08
C GLN A 298 16.37 -13.25 -7.49
N LYS A 299 16.70 -13.30 -8.79
CA LYS A 299 17.92 -13.98 -9.26
C LYS A 299 19.22 -13.32 -8.76
N PHE A 300 19.26 -11.99 -8.66
CA PHE A 300 20.45 -11.27 -8.19
C PHE A 300 20.65 -11.33 -6.67
N LYS A 301 19.58 -11.14 -5.87
CA LYS A 301 19.67 -11.23 -4.40
C LYS A 301 19.97 -12.65 -3.92
N ILE A 302 19.44 -13.65 -4.62
CA ILE A 302 19.74 -15.06 -4.35
C ILE A 302 21.17 -15.41 -4.80
N ALA A 303 21.71 -14.85 -5.89
CA ALA A 303 23.06 -15.23 -6.34
C ALA A 303 24.19 -14.85 -5.35
N ASP A 304 24.16 -13.66 -4.74
CA ASP A 304 25.23 -13.26 -3.82
C ASP A 304 25.09 -13.91 -2.43
N GLU A 305 23.87 -14.13 -1.94
CA GLU A 305 23.62 -14.84 -0.67
C GLU A 305 23.74 -16.37 -0.79
N LEU A 306 23.51 -16.95 -1.97
CA LEU A 306 23.57 -18.40 -2.20
C LEU A 306 24.98 -18.86 -2.61
N TYR A 307 25.78 -18.02 -3.30
CA TYR A 307 27.15 -18.35 -3.74
C TYR A 307 28.17 -17.43 -3.05
N ARG A 308 28.30 -17.59 -1.74
CA ARG A 308 29.06 -16.70 -0.85
C ARG A 308 30.57 -16.88 -0.90
N TYR A 309 31.05 -18.04 -1.36
CA TYR A 309 32.43 -18.45 -1.10
C TYR A 309 33.34 -18.24 -2.30
N LYS A 310 34.47 -17.55 -2.11
CA LYS A 310 35.55 -17.51 -3.09
C LYS A 310 36.37 -18.80 -3.03
N PRO A 311 37.18 -19.13 -4.05
CA PRO A 311 38.01 -20.34 -4.04
C PRO A 311 38.87 -20.50 -2.77
N ALA A 312 39.42 -19.40 -2.24
CA ALA A 312 40.21 -19.42 -1.01
C ALA A 312 39.35 -19.80 0.22
N ASP A 313 38.12 -19.30 0.29
CA ASP A 313 37.18 -19.61 1.37
C ASP A 313 36.77 -21.08 1.33
N VAL A 314 36.46 -21.61 0.14
CA VAL A 314 36.16 -23.05 -0.05
C VAL A 314 37.31 -23.91 0.44
N VAL A 315 38.56 -23.54 0.11
CA VAL A 315 39.75 -24.30 0.55
C VAL A 315 39.96 -24.22 2.06
N LYS A 316 39.59 -23.11 2.70
CA LYS A 316 39.62 -22.99 4.16
C LYS A 316 38.53 -23.86 4.80
N ILE A 317 37.28 -23.68 4.39
CA ILE A 317 36.11 -24.37 4.95
C ILE A 317 36.24 -25.90 4.82
N VAL A 318 36.64 -26.40 3.64
CA VAL A 318 36.81 -27.85 3.43
C VAL A 318 37.92 -28.42 4.31
N ARG A 319 39.01 -27.68 4.52
CA ARG A 319 40.12 -28.10 5.38
C ARG A 319 39.70 -28.15 6.85
N ASP A 320 38.97 -27.13 7.29
CA ASP A 320 38.47 -27.03 8.67
C ASP A 320 37.45 -28.16 8.94
N ALA A 321 36.53 -28.41 8.00
CA ALA A 321 35.49 -29.45 8.13
C ALA A 321 36.05 -30.89 8.05
N THR A 322 37.11 -31.13 7.28
CA THR A 322 37.65 -32.49 7.08
C THR A 322 38.89 -32.79 7.92
N SER A 323 39.51 -31.77 8.53
CA SER A 323 40.84 -31.85 9.17
C SER A 323 41.92 -32.50 8.29
N LYS A 324 41.74 -32.49 6.96
CA LYS A 324 42.66 -33.08 5.97
C LYS A 324 43.34 -31.97 5.17
N PRO A 325 44.55 -32.22 4.64
CA PRO A 325 45.22 -31.27 3.76
C PRO A 325 44.40 -31.10 2.48
N PHE A 326 43.86 -29.91 2.28
CA PHE A 326 43.16 -29.50 1.06
C PHE A 326 43.74 -28.16 0.58
N SER A 327 44.27 -28.15 -0.63
CA SER A 327 44.99 -27.01 -1.21
C SER A 327 44.25 -26.41 -2.41
N MET A 328 44.70 -25.24 -2.87
CA MET A 328 44.20 -24.61 -4.09
C MET A 328 44.39 -25.50 -5.34
N ALA A 329 45.42 -26.34 -5.37
CA ALA A 329 45.62 -27.30 -6.45
C ALA A 329 44.54 -28.40 -6.44
N ASP A 330 44.10 -28.83 -5.25
CA ASP A 330 43.04 -29.82 -5.08
C ASP A 330 41.69 -29.25 -5.49
N HIS A 331 41.38 -28.03 -5.07
CA HIS A 331 40.20 -27.31 -5.54
C HIS A 331 40.20 -27.16 -7.07
N THR A 332 41.37 -26.88 -7.66
CA THR A 332 41.52 -26.76 -9.11
C THR A 332 41.19 -28.06 -9.83
N ARG A 333 41.71 -29.19 -9.34
CA ARG A 333 41.39 -30.52 -9.87
C ARG A 333 39.92 -30.88 -9.67
N ALA A 334 39.33 -30.49 -8.54
CA ALA A 334 37.94 -30.81 -8.21
C ALA A 334 36.95 -30.10 -9.12
N TRP A 335 37.07 -28.78 -9.34
CA TRP A 335 36.14 -28.09 -10.23
C TRP A 335 36.27 -28.55 -11.69
N GLN A 336 37.48 -28.96 -12.12
CA GLN A 336 37.70 -29.55 -13.45
C GLN A 336 37.02 -30.92 -13.57
N LYS A 337 37.18 -31.79 -12.57
CA LYS A 337 36.57 -33.13 -12.53
C LYS A 337 35.04 -33.05 -12.56
N HIS A 338 34.46 -32.17 -11.75
CA HIS A 338 33.01 -32.00 -11.64
C HIS A 338 32.42 -31.00 -12.64
N LYS A 339 33.25 -30.47 -13.56
CA LYS A 339 32.86 -29.48 -14.57
C LYS A 339 32.06 -28.30 -13.99
N ALA A 340 32.42 -27.86 -12.79
CA ALA A 340 31.69 -26.81 -12.09
C ALA A 340 31.81 -25.44 -12.79
N ARG A 341 32.93 -25.21 -13.51
CA ARG A 341 33.17 -24.00 -14.32
C ARG A 341 34.04 -24.29 -15.55
N PRO A 342 34.08 -23.38 -16.55
CA PRO A 342 34.93 -23.51 -17.73
C PRO A 342 36.43 -23.33 -17.44
N LEU A 343 37.27 -23.79 -18.38
CA LEU A 343 38.72 -23.58 -18.34
C LEU A 343 39.08 -22.09 -18.43
N LYS A 344 40.23 -21.75 -17.84
CA LYS A 344 40.79 -20.39 -17.88
C LYS A 344 41.04 -19.99 -19.34
N GLY A 345 40.40 -18.91 -19.80
CA GLY A 345 40.49 -18.43 -21.20
C GLY A 345 39.34 -18.88 -22.12
N SER A 346 38.29 -19.53 -21.60
CA SER A 346 37.07 -19.82 -22.35
C SER A 346 36.43 -18.54 -22.92
N LYS A 347 35.92 -18.61 -24.15
CA LYS A 347 35.13 -17.53 -24.79
C LYS A 347 33.77 -17.30 -24.11
N ALA A 348 33.35 -18.24 -23.26
CA ALA A 348 32.09 -18.20 -22.51
C ALA A 348 32.36 -18.56 -21.03
N PRO A 349 32.95 -17.65 -20.23
CA PRO A 349 33.25 -17.87 -18.81
C PRO A 349 32.02 -18.07 -17.93
N GLU A 350 30.84 -17.61 -18.37
CA GLU A 350 29.54 -17.68 -17.71
C GLU A 350 28.87 -19.06 -17.73
N LYS A 351 29.40 -20.01 -18.52
CA LYS A 351 28.89 -21.39 -18.58
C LYS A 351 29.33 -22.23 -17.37
N THR A 352 28.86 -21.88 -16.18
CA THR A 352 29.09 -22.63 -14.95
C THR A 352 27.97 -23.63 -14.68
N ASN A 353 28.25 -24.66 -13.88
CA ASN A 353 27.20 -25.49 -13.30
C ASN A 353 26.57 -24.72 -12.14
N ARG A 354 25.35 -24.23 -12.37
CA ARG A 354 24.60 -23.45 -11.37
C ARG A 354 24.29 -24.24 -10.10
N GLY A 355 24.33 -25.57 -10.08
CA GLY A 355 24.26 -26.31 -8.81
C GLY A 355 25.41 -25.99 -7.86
N TYR A 356 26.54 -25.46 -8.34
CA TYR A 356 27.77 -25.34 -7.55
C TYR A 356 28.48 -23.98 -7.64
N CYS A 357 28.37 -23.29 -8.77
CA CYS A 357 29.22 -22.15 -9.06
C CYS A 357 28.53 -21.13 -9.97
N ILE A 358 28.82 -19.85 -9.76
CA ILE A 358 28.47 -18.74 -10.65
C ILE A 358 29.70 -17.93 -11.05
N TYR A 359 29.59 -17.23 -12.18
CA TYR A 359 30.61 -16.32 -12.68
C TYR A 359 30.15 -14.87 -12.54
N HIS A 360 30.99 -14.03 -11.94
CA HIS A 360 30.73 -12.59 -11.79
C HIS A 360 31.44 -11.83 -12.89
N ALA A 361 30.68 -11.33 -13.86
CA ALA A 361 31.24 -10.59 -14.99
C ALA A 361 31.95 -9.28 -14.56
N ALA A 362 31.49 -8.65 -13.47
CA ALA A 362 32.06 -7.40 -12.95
C ALA A 362 33.49 -7.56 -12.41
N HIS A 363 33.75 -8.67 -11.73
CA HIS A 363 35.04 -8.94 -11.06
C HIS A 363 35.88 -10.01 -11.77
N LYS A 364 35.33 -10.61 -12.83
CA LYS A 364 35.93 -11.70 -13.60
C LYS A 364 36.34 -12.90 -12.74
N ASP A 365 35.60 -13.15 -11.66
CA ASP A 365 35.85 -14.22 -10.70
C ASP A 365 34.62 -15.14 -10.57
N TYR A 366 34.80 -16.20 -9.79
CA TYR A 366 33.82 -17.26 -9.60
C TYR A 366 33.57 -17.45 -8.12
N THR A 367 32.31 -17.58 -7.73
CA THR A 367 31.92 -17.93 -6.36
C THR A 367 31.11 -19.22 -6.31
N TYR A 368 31.06 -19.82 -5.13
CA TYR A 368 30.54 -21.17 -4.87
C TYR A 368 29.53 -21.16 -3.73
N ASN A 369 28.63 -22.13 -3.72
CA ASN A 369 27.58 -22.31 -2.72
C ASN A 369 27.90 -23.44 -1.71
N ASP A 370 27.00 -23.62 -0.75
CA ASP A 370 27.10 -24.68 0.28
C ASP A 370 27.07 -26.10 -0.31
N GLU A 371 26.30 -26.33 -1.38
CA GLU A 371 26.25 -27.64 -2.06
C GLU A 371 27.60 -28.06 -2.64
N TRP A 372 28.38 -27.09 -3.14
CA TRP A 372 29.74 -27.34 -3.61
C TRP A 372 30.67 -27.75 -2.47
N ILE A 373 30.55 -27.13 -1.29
CA ILE A 373 31.33 -27.47 -0.10
C ILE A 373 30.96 -28.88 0.37
N ALA A 374 29.66 -29.19 0.48
CA ALA A 374 29.17 -30.51 0.88
C ALA A 374 29.69 -31.62 -0.04
N LEU A 375 29.71 -31.38 -1.36
CA LEU A 375 30.26 -32.34 -2.33
C LEU A 375 31.77 -32.60 -2.08
N LEU A 376 32.55 -31.57 -1.79
CA LEU A 376 33.98 -31.69 -1.54
C LEU A 376 34.29 -32.37 -0.19
N VAL A 377 33.55 -32.01 0.86
CA VAL A 377 33.67 -32.61 2.19
C VAL A 377 33.29 -34.10 2.13
N GLY A 378 32.18 -34.43 1.46
CA GLY A 378 31.72 -35.80 1.26
C GLY A 378 32.71 -36.64 0.44
N ALA A 379 33.30 -36.08 -0.62
CA ALA A 379 34.32 -36.77 -1.42
C ALA A 379 35.62 -37.05 -0.64
N LEU A 380 35.89 -36.28 0.42
CA LEU A 380 37.04 -36.45 1.32
C LEU A 380 36.68 -37.24 2.59
N GLY A 381 35.43 -37.69 2.75
CA GLY A 381 34.97 -38.48 3.88
C GLY A 381 34.92 -37.74 5.22
N GLY A 382 34.64 -36.44 5.22
CA GLY A 382 34.35 -35.64 6.43
C GLY A 382 32.86 -35.60 6.76
N ASP A 383 32.53 -35.25 8.01
CA ASP A 383 31.16 -35.05 8.49
C ASP A 383 30.78 -33.57 8.38
N ILE A 384 29.55 -33.27 7.96
CA ILE A 384 29.09 -31.88 7.78
C ILE A 384 28.54 -31.38 9.12
N GLY A 385 29.44 -30.85 9.95
CA GLY A 385 29.05 -30.08 11.14
C GLY A 385 28.30 -28.82 10.72
N VAL A 386 26.98 -28.82 10.89
CA VAL A 386 26.13 -27.64 10.72
C VAL A 386 26.32 -26.74 11.93
N ASP A 387 27.45 -26.03 12.02
CA ASP A 387 27.62 -24.98 13.02
C ASP A 387 27.06 -23.67 12.51
N ALA A 388 26.10 -23.15 13.27
CA ALA A 388 25.43 -21.88 13.11
C ALA A 388 26.44 -20.72 12.96
N PRO A 389 26.11 -19.67 12.18
CA PRO A 389 27.02 -18.55 11.97
C PRO A 389 27.41 -17.88 13.31
N PRO A 390 28.64 -17.37 13.43
CA PRO A 390 29.10 -16.70 14.65
C PRO A 390 28.24 -15.45 14.90
N GLN A 391 27.73 -15.32 16.13
CA GLN A 391 27.13 -14.09 16.64
C GLN A 391 28.19 -12.98 16.57
N PRO A 392 27.85 -11.77 16.07
CA PRO A 392 28.76 -10.64 16.11
C PRO A 392 28.87 -10.10 17.54
N ASP A 393 30.09 -9.77 17.95
CA ASP A 393 30.42 -9.06 19.20
C ASP A 393 29.81 -7.64 19.25
#